data_AF-A0A4R6HNM3-F1
#
_entry.id   AF-A0A4R6HNM3-F1
#
_cell.length_a   1.000
_cell.length_b   1.000
_cell.length_c   1.000
_cell.angle_alpha   90.00
_cell.angle_beta   90.00
_cell.angle_gamma   90.00
#
_symmetry.space_group_name_H-M   'P 1'
#
loop_
_entity.id
_entity.type
_entity.pdbx_description
1 polymer ?
#
loop_
_entity_poly.entity_id
_entity_poly.type
_entity_poly.pdbx_seq_one_letter_code
_entity_poly.pdbx_strand_id
1 'polypeptide(L)' 'MYQAFGLKSAFLVAPQNPFCGFLCRGGTSDHKDGWGIAYYADGDHQLNVEKTSAFNCRNARSFLDRDIVTRNLILAPASR' A
#
# COMPACT_ATOMS: atom_id res chain seq x y z
N MET A 1 3.07 -16.42 3.55
CA MET A 1 4.32 -15.65 3.29
C MET A 1 4.01 -14.19 3.58
N TYR A 2 4.71 -13.54 4.52
CA TYR A 2 4.51 -12.12 4.83
C TYR A 2 5.47 -11.28 3.98
N GLN A 3 4.95 -10.54 3.00
CA GLN A 3 5.76 -9.65 2.15
C GLN A 3 5.58 -8.19 2.57
N ALA A 4 6.46 -7.72 3.46
CA ALA A 4 6.57 -6.28 3.72
C ALA A 4 7.51 -5.63 2.69
N PHE A 5 7.15 -4.43 2.23
CA PHE A 5 7.92 -3.57 1.35
C PHE A 5 8.08 -2.20 2.01
N GLY A 6 9.32 -1.73 2.10
CA GLY A 6 9.65 -0.39 2.60
C GLY A 6 10.41 0.39 1.55
N LEU A 7 10.08 1.68 1.41
CA LEU A 7 10.75 2.60 0.51
C LEU A 7 11.08 3.90 1.26
N LYS A 8 12.35 4.30 1.16
CA LYS A 8 12.83 5.62 1.55
C LYS A 8 13.57 6.22 0.36
N SER A 9 13.16 7.40 -0.06
CA SER A 9 13.68 8.08 -1.24
C SER A 9 14.14 9.50 -0.90
N ALA A 10 15.21 9.96 -1.56
CA ALA A 10 15.64 11.35 -1.53
C ALA A 10 14.66 12.27 -2.30
N PHE A 11 13.94 11.71 -3.27
CA PHE A 11 12.97 12.39 -4.11
C PHE A 11 11.54 12.00 -3.73
N LEU A 12 10.59 12.88 -4.04
CA LEU A 12 9.17 12.57 -3.93
C LEU A 12 8.82 11.43 -4.88
N VAL A 13 8.13 10.43 -4.35
CA VAL A 13 7.65 9.27 -5.10
C VAL A 13 6.15 9.10 -4.91
N ALA A 14 5.50 8.65 -5.97
CA ALA A 14 4.11 8.28 -6.00
C ALA A 14 3.96 6.89 -5.34
N PRO A 15 3.35 6.75 -4.15
CA PRO A 15 3.21 5.46 -3.45
C PRO A 15 2.29 4.48 -4.18
N GLN A 16 1.51 4.95 -5.16
CA GLN A 16 0.64 4.16 -6.03
C GLN A 16 1.45 3.19 -6.91
N ASN A 17 2.65 3.58 -7.34
CA ASN A 17 3.51 2.73 -8.18
C ASN A 17 3.91 1.42 -7.47
N PRO A 18 4.54 1.46 -6.28
CA PRO A 18 4.84 0.23 -5.52
C PRO A 18 3.56 -0.45 -5.01
N PHE A 19 2.50 0.29 -4.70
CA PHE A 19 1.22 -0.28 -4.27
C PHE A 19 0.53 -1.08 -5.38
N CYS A 20 0.61 -0.63 -6.64
CA CYS A 20 0.11 -1.36 -7.80
C CYS A 20 0.86 -2.69 -7.99
N GLY A 21 2.19 -2.69 -7.83
CA GLY A 21 2.98 -3.92 -7.83
C GLY A 21 2.55 -4.91 -6.73
N PHE A 22 2.22 -4.42 -5.55
CA PHE A 22 1.69 -5.23 -4.44
C PHE A 22 0.29 -5.77 -4.74
N LEU A 23 -0.59 -4.96 -5.34
CA LEU A 23 -1.91 -5.38 -5.81
C LEU A 23 -1.83 -6.52 -6.82
N CYS A 24 -0.95 -6.41 -7.82
CA CYS A 24 -0.75 -7.45 -8.84
C CYS A 24 -0.23 -8.77 -8.24
N ARG A 25 0.57 -8.70 -7.17
CA ARG A 25 1.02 -9.88 -6.42
C ARG A 25 -0.08 -10.50 -5.55
N GLY A 26 -0.95 -9.68 -4.97
CA GLY A 26 -2.13 -10.14 -4.24
C GLY A 26 -3.25 -10.70 -5.14
N GLY A 27 -3.18 -10.49 -6.46
CA GLY A 27 -4.13 -11.03 -7.44
C GLY A 27 -3.67 -12.30 -8.16
N THR A 28 -2.42 -12.72 -8.00
CA THR A 28 -1.82 -13.86 -8.74
C THR A 28 -1.60 -15.12 -7.91
N SER A 29 -1.75 -15.05 -6.59
CA SER A 29 -1.86 -16.21 -5.70
C SER A 29 -2.79 -15.90 -4.53
N ASP A 30 -3.27 -16.93 -3.84
CA ASP A 30 -4.32 -17.01 -2.79
C ASP A 30 -4.26 -16.03 -1.58
N HIS A 31 -3.69 -14.83 -1.70
CA HIS A 31 -3.61 -13.84 -0.65
C HIS A 31 -4.98 -13.19 -0.38
N LYS A 32 -5.75 -13.86 0.48
CA LYS A 32 -6.97 -13.34 1.12
C LYS A 32 -6.68 -12.44 2.32
N ASP A 33 -5.41 -12.32 2.70
CA ASP A 33 -4.96 -11.55 3.85
C ASP A 33 -5.21 -10.05 3.63
N GLY A 34 -5.40 -9.34 4.74
CA GLY A 34 -5.50 -7.89 4.73
C GLY A 34 -4.21 -7.22 4.27
N TRP A 35 -4.24 -5.90 4.21
CA TRP A 35 -3.07 -5.09 3.87
C TRP A 35 -3.02 -3.83 4.73
N GLY A 36 -1.83 -3.28 4.87
CA GLY A 36 -1.57 -2.03 5.58
C GLY A 36 -0.56 -1.20 4.81
N ILE A 37 -0.84 0.08 4.64
CA ILE A 37 0.08 1.07 4.06
C ILE A 37 0.28 2.21 5.04
N ALA A 38 1.53 2.58 5.27
CA ALA A 38 1.91 3.76 6.04
C ALA A 38 2.80 4.67 5.19
N TYR A 39 2.48 5.95 5.13
CA TYR A 39 3.24 6.93 4.36
C TYR A 39 3.15 8.32 4.99
N TYR A 40 3.98 9.25 4.54
CA TYR A 40 3.90 10.64 4.98
C TYR A 40 3.41 11.51 3.82
N ALA A 41 2.30 12.22 4.03
CA ALA A 41 1.72 13.12 3.05
C ALA A 41 1.09 14.31 3.76
N ASP A 42 1.07 15.47 3.11
CA ASP A 42 0.41 16.68 3.60
C ASP A 42 0.85 17.12 5.01
N GLY A 43 2.09 16.80 5.39
CA GLY A 43 2.63 17.14 6.70
C GLY A 43 2.27 16.17 7.83
N ASP A 44 1.65 15.02 7.54
CA ASP A 44 1.23 14.05 8.55
C ASP A 44 1.46 12.58 8.14
N HIS A 45 1.49 11.70 9.13
CA HIS A 45 1.52 10.26 8.96
C HIS A 45 0.14 9.73 8.59
N GLN A 46 0.08 9.07 7.45
CA GLN A 46 -1.11 8.42 6.95
C GLN A 46 -0.97 6.91 7.15
N LEU A 47 -2.01 6.27 7.71
CA LEU A 47 -2.07 4.82 7.92
C LEU A 47 -3.43 4.31 7.45
N ASN A 48 -3.43 3.43 6.46
CA ASN A 48 -4.63 2.67 6.07
C ASN A 48 -4.37 1.19 6.31
N VAL A 49 -5.26 0.54 7.04
CA VAL A 49 -5.21 -0.90 7.30
C VAL A 49 -6.57 -1.50 6.98
N GLU A 50 -6.55 -2.54 6.17
CA GLU A 50 -7.74 -3.19 5.64
C GLU A 50 -7.65 -4.69 5.88
N LYS A 51 -8.78 -5.30 6.24
CA LYS A 51 -8.87 -6.75 6.49
C LYS A 51 -9.17 -7.56 5.24
N THR A 52 -9.57 -6.89 4.17
CA THR A 52 -9.86 -7.50 2.87
C THR A 52 -8.63 -7.45 2.00
N SER A 53 -8.49 -8.41 1.07
CA SER A 53 -7.38 -8.39 0.13
C SER A 53 -7.35 -7.09 -0.67
N ALA A 54 -6.15 -6.57 -0.93
CA ALA A 54 -5.98 -5.31 -1.63
C ALA A 54 -6.67 -5.32 -3.01
N PHE A 55 -6.68 -6.46 -3.71
CA PHE A 55 -7.37 -6.62 -5.00
C PHE A 55 -8.89 -6.40 -4.93
N ASN A 56 -9.54 -6.86 -3.85
CA ASN A 56 -10.99 -6.75 -3.65
C ASN A 56 -11.41 -5.54 -2.82
N CYS A 57 -10.45 -4.76 -2.31
CA CYS A 57 -10.71 -3.62 -1.45
C CYS A 57 -11.01 -2.36 -2.29
N ARG A 58 -12.20 -1.78 -2.12
CA ARG A 58 -12.53 -0.49 -2.77
C ARG A 58 -11.56 0.61 -2.34
N ASN A 59 -11.16 0.64 -1.08
CA ASN A 59 -10.22 1.65 -0.56
C ASN A 59 -8.83 1.51 -1.17
N ALA A 60 -8.38 0.28 -1.49
CA ALA A 60 -7.14 0.06 -2.22
C ALA A 60 -7.21 0.61 -3.66
N ARG A 61 -8.35 0.41 -4.35
CA ARG A 61 -8.55 0.97 -5.69
C ARG A 61 -8.60 2.50 -5.66
N SER A 62 -9.38 3.08 -4.74
CA SER A 62 -9.44 4.52 -4.55
C SER A 62 -8.09 5.12 -4.18
N PHE A 63 -7.20 4.38 -3.49
CA PHE A 63 -5.84 4.83 -3.21
C PHE A 63 -5.00 5.03 -4.48
N LEU A 64 -5.20 4.21 -5.51
CA LEU A 64 -4.49 4.35 -6.79
C LEU A 64 -4.86 5.63 -7.54
N ASP A 65 -6.07 6.15 -7.33
CA ASP A 65 -6.57 7.37 -7.99
C ASP A 65 -6.17 8.67 -7.27
N ARG A 66 -5.52 8.58 -6.10
CA ARG A 66 -5.11 9.77 -5.33
C ARG A 66 -3.82 10.35 -5.89
N ASP A 67 -3.71 11.67 -5.89
CA ASP A 67 -2.44 12.36 -6.12
C ASP A 67 -1.69 12.51 -4.78
N ILE A 68 -0.82 11.54 -4.48
CA ILE A 68 -0.01 11.50 -3.25
C ILE A 68 1.45 11.49 -3.66
N VAL A 69 2.25 12.29 -2.96
CA VAL A 69 3.70 12.25 -3.05
C VAL A 69 4.29 12.06 -1.64
N THR A 70 5.17 11.08 -1.50
CA THR A 70 5.84 10.79 -0.22
C THR A 70 7.33 10.53 -0.44
N ARG A 71 8.13 10.67 0.62
CA ARG A 71 9.52 10.19 0.66
C ARG A 71 9.67 8.85 1.36
N ASN A 72 8.67 8.48 2.18
CA ASN A 72 8.68 7.29 3.00
C ASN A 72 7.37 6.51 2.81
N LEU A 73 7.50 5.21 2.59
CA LEU A 73 6.37 4.31 2.43
C LEU A 73 6.72 2.97 3.06
N ILE A 74 5.76 2.39 3.78
CA ILE A 74 5.78 1.00 4.22
C ILE A 74 4.47 0.38 3.78
N LEU A 75 4.55 -0.80 3.17
CA LEU A 75 3.42 -1.58 2.72
C LEU A 75 3.60 -3.01 3.22
N ALA A 76 2.60 -3.58 3.87
CA ALA A 76 2.68 -4.92 4.41
C ALA A 76 1.33 -5.63 4.34
N PRO A 77 1.30 -6.97 4.27
CA PRO A 77 0.11 -7.72 4.58
C PRO A 77 -0.30 -7.47 6.03
N ALA A 78 -1.59 -7.30 6.26
CA ALA A 78 -2.20 -7.23 7.58
C ALA A 78 -2.84 -8.58 7.86
N SER A 79 -2.18 -9.41 8.68
CA SER A 79 -2.82 -10.57 9.28
C SER A 79 -3.75 -10.14 10.40
N ARG A 80 -4.84 -10.87 10.59
CA ARG A 80 -5.59 -10.82 11.85
C ARG A 80 -4.73 -11.29 13.01
#